data_AF-A0A1A8X7T9-F1
#
_entry.id   AF-A0A1A8X7T9-F1
#
_cell.length_a   1.000
_cell.length_b   1.000
_cell.length_c   1.000
_cell.angle_alpha   90.00
_cell.angle_beta   90.00
_cell.angle_gamma   90.00
#
_symmetry.space_group_name_H-M   'P 1'
#
loop_
_entity.id
_entity.type
_entity.pdbx_description
1 polymer ?
#
loop_
_entity_poly.entity_id
_entity_poly.type
_entity_poly.pdbx_seq_one_letter_code
_entity_poly.pdbx_strand_id
1 'polypeptide(L)'
;GDIGKKIGVESPLDIVGITAKAIHDGVIEATIDYENQYVESKSNCDVYITGDPMKAFHKRIAFCLQLYSDAIKAMQYPDENEKKENEEAKERKMRQQEELAQAEEGDLGDDNDLL
;
A
#
# COMPACT_ATOMS: atom_id res chain seq x y z
N GLY A 1 -4.40 40.90 -12.48
CA GLY A 1 -5.86 40.92 -12.73
C GLY A 1 -6.43 39.53 -13.00
N ASP A 2 -5.87 38.80 -13.96
CA ASP A 2 -6.45 37.53 -14.42
C ASP A 2 -6.49 36.41 -13.37
N ILE A 3 -5.46 36.33 -12.52
CA ILE A 3 -5.41 35.36 -11.42
C ILE A 3 -6.63 35.53 -10.51
N GLY A 4 -6.91 36.77 -10.06
CA GLY A 4 -8.06 37.09 -9.22
C GLY A 4 -9.39 36.67 -9.82
N LYS A 5 -9.61 36.94 -11.11
CA LYS A 5 -10.83 36.52 -11.81
C LYS A 5 -10.99 34.99 -11.85
N LYS A 6 -9.89 34.23 -12.01
CA LYS A 6 -9.92 32.76 -12.05
C LYS A 6 -10.19 32.15 -10.67
N ILE A 7 -9.67 32.76 -9.60
CA ILE A 7 -9.82 32.27 -8.23
C ILE A 7 -11.00 32.89 -7.47
N GLY A 8 -11.71 33.85 -8.08
CA GLY A 8 -12.86 34.52 -7.47
C GLY A 8 -12.51 35.56 -6.41
N VAL A 9 -11.31 36.16 -6.48
CA VAL A 9 -10.85 37.19 -5.55
C VAL A 9 -10.74 38.53 -6.28
N GLU A 10 -11.37 39.56 -5.74
CA GLU A 10 -11.44 40.89 -6.36
C GLU A 10 -10.36 41.85 -5.82
N SER A 11 -9.92 41.66 -4.57
CA SER A 11 -8.91 42.50 -3.92
C SER A 11 -7.51 42.24 -4.49
N PRO A 12 -6.84 43.24 -5.09
CA PRO A 12 -5.48 43.08 -5.61
C PRO A 12 -4.47 42.66 -4.54
N LEU A 13 -4.63 43.17 -3.32
CA LEU A 13 -3.75 42.86 -2.20
C LEU A 13 -3.86 41.40 -1.80
N ASP A 14 -5.09 40.87 -1.77
CA ASP A 14 -5.33 39.48 -1.40
C ASP A 14 -4.81 38.52 -2.48
N ILE A 15 -4.96 38.88 -3.77
CA ILE A 15 -4.40 38.10 -4.88
C ILE A 15 -2.88 37.99 -4.74
N VAL A 16 -2.20 39.12 -4.49
CA VAL A 16 -0.74 39.15 -4.30
C VAL A 16 -0.34 38.37 -3.06
N GLY A 17 -1.06 38.54 -1.95
CA GLY A 17 -0.80 37.83 -0.69
C GLY A 17 -0.93 36.32 -0.82
N ILE A 18 -2.01 35.84 -1.46
CA ILE A 18 -2.23 34.41 -1.73
C ILE A 18 -1.14 33.86 -2.65
N THR A 19 -0.82 34.58 -3.72
CA THR A 19 0.21 34.15 -4.69
C THR A 19 1.58 34.09 -4.01
N ALA A 20 1.95 35.11 -3.23
CA ALA A 20 3.20 35.16 -2.48
C ALA A 20 3.30 34.03 -1.46
N LYS A 21 2.19 33.73 -0.76
CA LYS A 21 2.13 32.61 0.19
C LYS A 21 2.30 31.26 -0.51
N ALA A 22 1.66 31.06 -1.67
CA ALA A 22 1.78 29.82 -2.44
C ALA A 22 3.22 29.60 -2.97
N ILE A 23 3.92 30.69 -3.34
CA ILE A 23 5.35 30.63 -3.69
C ILE A 23 6.20 30.32 -2.47
N HIS A 24 5.96 31.00 -1.34
CA HIS A 24 6.70 30.79 -0.09
C HIS A 24 6.57 29.35 0.42
N ASP A 25 5.39 28.76 0.30
CA ASP A 25 5.13 27.39 0.73
C ASP A 25 5.66 26.34 -0.27
N GLY A 26 6.25 26.78 -1.39
CA GLY A 26 6.84 25.91 -2.40
C GLY A 26 5.82 25.10 -3.20
N VAL A 27 4.54 25.49 -3.15
CA VAL A 27 3.46 24.84 -3.91
C VAL A 27 3.55 25.20 -5.39
N ILE A 28 3.96 26.43 -5.67
CA ILE A 28 4.24 26.93 -7.03
C ILE A 28 5.65 27.50 -7.08
N GLU A 29 6.40 27.11 -8.11
CA GLU A 29 7.71 27.71 -8.39
C GLU A 29 7.53 28.88 -9.36
N ALA A 30 7.36 30.07 -8.81
CA ALA A 30 7.18 31.30 -9.58
C ALA A 30 7.78 32.50 -8.85
N THR A 31 7.98 33.60 -9.58
CA THR A 31 8.40 34.89 -9.06
C THR A 31 7.34 35.95 -9.40
N ILE A 32 7.07 36.86 -8.47
CA ILE A 32 6.14 37.98 -8.71
C ILE A 32 6.95 39.19 -9.17
N ASP A 33 6.59 39.74 -10.33
CA ASP A 33 7.10 41.02 -10.81
C ASP A 33 6.09 42.12 -10.49
N TYR A 34 6.46 43.00 -9.54
CA TYR A 34 5.61 44.10 -9.10
C TYR A 34 5.60 45.29 -10.07
N GLU A 35 6.65 45.47 -10.87
CA GLU A 35 6.77 46.58 -11.82
C GLU A 35 5.91 46.30 -13.06
N ASN A 36 6.02 45.08 -13.59
CA ASN A 36 5.29 44.66 -14.78
C ASN A 36 3.94 43.98 -14.47
N GLN A 37 3.60 43.82 -13.18
CA GLN A 37 2.33 43.29 -12.68
C GLN A 37 1.96 41.87 -13.18
N TYR A 38 2.95 41.01 -13.35
CA TYR A 38 2.75 39.60 -13.73
C TYR A 38 3.47 38.63 -12.79
N VAL A 39 3.13 37.35 -12.95
CA VAL A 39 3.76 36.24 -12.23
C VAL A 39 4.48 35.37 -13.26
N GLU A 40 5.78 35.19 -13.08
CA GLU A 40 6.62 34.37 -13.95
C GLU A 40 6.83 32.99 -13.34
N SER A 41 6.37 31.95 -14.01
CA SER A 41 6.64 30.56 -13.60
C SER A 41 8.07 30.18 -13.96
N LYS A 42 8.78 29.51 -13.05
CA LYS A 42 10.04 28.83 -13.40
C LYS A 42 9.74 27.65 -14.32
N SER A 43 10.68 27.36 -15.22
CA SER A 43 10.59 26.22 -16.12
C SER A 43 10.57 24.92 -15.33
N ASN A 44 9.71 23.99 -15.76
CA ASN A 44 9.62 22.65 -15.19
C ASN A 44 10.98 21.96 -15.35
N CYS A 45 11.71 21.79 -14.25
CA CYS A 45 12.94 21.02 -14.22
C CYS A 45 12.61 19.53 -14.45
N ASP A 46 13.49 18.82 -15.16
CA ASP A 46 13.34 17.36 -15.30
C ASP A 46 13.42 16.69 -13.93
N VAL A 47 12.35 16.00 -13.55
CA VAL A 47 12.20 15.33 -12.26
C VAL A 47 13.31 14.28 -12.04
N TYR A 48 13.86 13.70 -13.11
CA TYR A 48 14.96 12.73 -13.01
C TYR A 48 16.32 13.31 -12.63
N ILE A 49 16.50 14.64 -12.74
CA ILE A 49 17.69 15.34 -12.24
C ILE A 49 17.62 15.48 -10.70
N THR A 50 16.40 15.51 -10.15
CA THR A 50 16.17 15.67 -8.71
C THR A 50 16.29 14.33 -7.96
N GLY A 51 16.34 14.39 -6.63
CA GLY A 51 16.33 13.20 -5.77
C GLY A 51 14.94 12.55 -5.59
N ASP A 52 13.90 13.08 -6.24
CA ASP A 52 12.52 12.67 -5.98
C ASP A 52 12.16 11.27 -6.49
N PRO A 53 12.65 10.81 -7.66
CA PRO A 53 12.47 9.42 -8.07
C PRO A 53 13.07 8.44 -7.05
N MET A 54 14.26 8.74 -6.51
CA MET A 54 14.92 7.91 -5.50
C MET A 54 14.08 7.82 -4.21
N LYS A 55 13.54 8.95 -3.72
CA LYS A 55 12.65 8.97 -2.55
C LYS A 55 11.38 8.15 -2.78
N ALA A 56 10.80 8.25 -3.97
CA ALA A 56 9.60 7.49 -4.34
C ALA A 56 9.87 5.98 -4.34
N PHE A 57 11.00 5.55 -4.92
CA PHE A 57 11.42 4.15 -4.88
C PHE A 57 11.71 3.68 -3.46
N HIS A 58 12.44 4.47 -2.66
CA HIS A 58 12.73 4.13 -1.28
C HIS A 58 11.45 3.89 -0.46
N LYS A 59 10.44 4.77 -0.60
CA LYS A 59 9.14 4.60 0.06
C LYS A 59 8.44 3.30 -0.35
N ARG A 60 8.47 2.95 -1.64
CA ARG A 60 7.87 1.70 -2.16
C ARG A 60 8.59 0.47 -1.64
N ILE A 61 9.92 0.48 -1.66
CA ILE A 61 10.74 -0.64 -1.17
C ILE A 61 10.52 -0.85 0.33
N ALA A 62 10.56 0.23 1.11
CA ALA A 62 10.30 0.17 2.55
C ALA A 62 8.92 -0.43 2.86
N PHE A 63 7.89 -0.01 2.12
CA PHE A 63 6.54 -0.57 2.26
C PHE A 63 6.50 -2.08 1.97
N CYS A 64 7.11 -2.53 0.86
CA CYS A 64 7.13 -3.96 0.51
C CYS A 64 7.87 -4.80 1.57
N LEU A 65 8.99 -4.29 2.10
CA LEU A 65 9.76 -4.97 3.15
C LEU A 65 8.99 -5.03 4.47
N GLN A 66 8.25 -3.97 4.78
CA GLN A 66 7.38 -3.94 5.96
C GLN A 66 6.25 -4.97 5.83
N LEU A 67 5.56 -5.00 4.69
CA LEU A 67 4.50 -5.98 4.42
C LEU A 67 5.01 -7.42 4.51
N TYR A 68 6.21 -7.69 3.97
CA TYR A 68 6.85 -9.00 4.11
C TYR A 68 7.11 -9.37 5.58
N SER A 69 7.65 -8.43 6.35
CA SER A 69 7.93 -8.63 7.77
C SER A 69 6.64 -8.90 8.57
N ASP A 70 5.58 -8.18 8.25
CA ASP A 70 4.27 -8.34 8.90
C ASP A 70 3.62 -9.68 8.52
N ALA A 71 3.73 -10.11 7.26
CA ALA A 71 3.25 -11.43 6.83
C ALA A 71 3.99 -12.57 7.53
N ILE A 72 5.31 -12.47 7.69
CA ILE A 72 6.08 -13.47 8.46
C ILE A 72 5.63 -13.50 9.92
N LYS A 73 5.46 -12.34 10.55
CA LYS A 73 4.99 -12.28 11.94
C LYS A 73 3.62 -12.92 12.10
N ALA A 74 2.69 -12.65 11.17
CA ALA A 74 1.37 -13.27 11.17
C ALA A 74 1.44 -14.80 11.01
N MET A 75 2.34 -15.31 10.17
CA MET A 75 2.56 -16.75 10.02
C MET A 75 3.24 -17.39 11.24
N GLN A 76 4.13 -16.66 11.91
CA GLN A 76 4.90 -17.16 13.05
C GLN A 76 4.10 -17.17 14.36
N TYR A 77 3.15 -16.23 14.52
CA TYR A 77 2.28 -16.12 15.69
C TYR A 77 0.81 -16.19 15.27
N PRO A 78 0.31 -17.36 14.84
CA PRO A 78 -1.12 -17.54 14.63
C PRO A 78 -1.85 -17.30 15.96
N ASP A 79 -3.01 -16.68 15.91
CA ASP A 79 -3.80 -16.39 17.11
C ASP A 79 -4.12 -17.70 17.86
N GLU A 80 -4.26 -17.66 19.18
CA GLU A 80 -4.55 -18.85 20.00
C GLU A 80 -5.84 -19.57 19.53
N ASN A 81 -6.79 -18.83 18.97
CA ASN A 81 -8.00 -19.39 18.36
C ASN A 81 -7.69 -20.10 17.02
N GLU A 82 -6.88 -19.49 16.16
CA GLU A 82 -6.46 -20.10 14.88
C GLU A 82 -5.62 -21.36 15.10
N LYS A 83 -4.78 -21.38 16.14
CA LYS A 83 -4.05 -22.59 16.56
C LYS A 83 -5.01 -23.73 16.94
N LYS A 84 -6.01 -23.45 17.78
CA LYS A 84 -7.01 -24.45 18.20
C LYS A 84 -7.82 -24.97 17.01
N GLU A 85 -8.31 -24.07 16.16
CA GLU A 85 -9.07 -24.46 14.95
C GLU A 85 -8.23 -25.33 14.00
N ASN A 86 -6.95 -25.01 13.83
CA ASN A 86 -6.04 -25.78 12.98
C ASN A 86 -5.76 -27.17 13.56
N GLU A 87 -5.51 -27.29 14.86
CA GLU A 87 -5.33 -28.59 15.52
C GLU A 87 -6.60 -29.46 15.42
N GLU A 88 -7.77 -28.90 15.69
CA GLU A 88 -9.04 -29.62 15.51
C GLU A 88 -9.27 -30.04 14.04
N ALA A 89 -8.91 -29.19 13.08
CA ALA A 89 -9.02 -29.51 11.67
C ALA A 89 -8.06 -30.63 11.25
N LYS A 90 -6.85 -30.68 11.81
CA LYS A 90 -5.90 -31.78 11.60
C LYS A 90 -6.42 -33.09 12.19
N GLU A 91 -6.93 -33.05 13.42
CA GLU A 91 -7.45 -34.24 14.11
C GLU A 91 -8.68 -34.83 13.39
N ARG A 92 -9.57 -33.99 12.86
CA ARG A 92 -10.69 -34.43 12.00
C ARG A 92 -10.19 -35.12 10.73
N LYS A 93 -9.15 -34.59 10.08
CA LYS A 93 -8.56 -35.21 8.88
C LYS A 93 -7.88 -36.54 9.17
N MET A 94 -7.14 -36.64 10.29
CA MET A 94 -6.49 -37.90 10.69
C MET A 94 -7.53 -38.99 10.95
N ARG A 95 -8.60 -38.70 11.71
CA ARG A 95 -9.68 -39.68 11.93
C ARG A 95 -10.33 -40.15 10.64
N GLN A 96 -10.62 -39.23 9.72
CA GLN A 96 -11.19 -39.60 8.43
C GLN A 96 -10.25 -40.47 7.59
N GLN A 97 -8.94 -40.21 7.65
CA GLN A 97 -7.94 -41.07 6.99
C GLN A 97 -7.84 -42.45 7.63
N GLU A 98 -7.89 -42.54 8.97
CA GLU A 98 -7.88 -43.82 9.68
C GLU A 98 -9.14 -44.65 9.38
N GLU A 99 -10.32 -44.03 9.34
CA GLU A 99 -11.57 -44.70 8.95
C GLU A 99 -11.52 -45.22 7.51
N LEU A 100 -10.96 -44.44 6.58
CA LEU A 100 -10.75 -44.86 5.19
C LEU A 100 -9.75 -46.02 5.09
N ALA A 101 -8.63 -45.96 5.81
CA ALA A 101 -7.64 -47.02 5.82
C ALA A 101 -8.19 -48.33 6.42
N GLN A 102 -8.98 -48.24 7.49
CA GLN A 102 -9.65 -49.41 8.09
C GLN A 102 -10.70 -50.01 7.15
N ALA A 103 -11.43 -49.19 6.39
CA ALA A 103 -12.38 -49.66 5.40
C ALA A 103 -11.67 -50.35 4.21
N GLU A 104 -10.54 -49.82 3.74
CA GLU A 104 -9.71 -50.46 2.69
C GLU A 104 -9.07 -51.77 3.18
N GLU A 105 -8.57 -51.83 4.42
CA GLU A 105 -8.04 -53.07 5.01
C GLU A 105 -9.14 -54.13 5.21
N GLY A 106 -10.36 -53.71 5.56
CA GLY A 106 -11.51 -54.60 5.71
C GLY A 106 -12.01 -55.20 4.39
N ASP A 107 -11.93 -54.44 3.29
CA ASP A 107 -12.29 -54.90 1.93
C ASP A 107 -11.27 -55.90 1.36
N LEU A 108 -9.98 -55.74 1.71
CA LEU A 108 -8.91 -56.70 1.35
C LEU A 108 -8.96 -58.02 2.15
N GLY A 109 -9.78 -58.10 3.21
CA GLY A 109 -9.93 -59.29 4.05
C GLY A 109 -11.04 -60.26 3.62
N ASP A 110 -11.98 -59.84 2.76
CA ASP A 110 -13.16 -60.65 2.38
C ASP A 110 -12.90 -61.55 1.14
N ASP A 111 -11.78 -61.36 0.43
CA ASP A 111 -11.43 -62.14 -0.77
C ASP A 111 -10.47 -63.33 -0.50
N ASN A 112 -10.09 -63.59 0.76
CA ASN A 112 -9.16 -64.70 1.11
C ASN A 112 -9.82 -65.89 1.86
N ASP A 113 -11.14 -65.93 1.97
CA ASP A 113 -11.92 -67.05 2.57
C ASP A 113 -12.67 -67.88 1.50
N LEU A 114 -11.97 -68.25 0.42
CA LEU A 114 -12.43 -69.27 -0.54
C LEU A 114 -11.32 -70.31 -0.82
N LEU A 115 -11.14 -71.25 0.12
CA LEU A 115 -10.50 -72.56 -0.12
C LEU A 115 -11.09 -73.65 0.78
#